data_AF-A0ABD4DJ44-F1
#
_entry.id   AF-A0ABD4DJ44-F1
#
_cell.length_a   1.000
_cell.length_b   1.000
_cell.length_c   1.000
_cell.angle_alpha   90.00
_cell.angle_beta   90.00
_cell.angle_gamma   90.00
#
_symmetry.space_group_name_H-M   'P 1'
#
loop_
_entity.id
_entity.type
_entity.pdbx_description
1 polymer ?
#
loop_
_entity_poly.entity_id
_entity_poly.type
_entity_poly.pdbx_seq_one_letter_code
_entity_poly.pdbx_strand_id
1 'polypeptide(L)'
;MPKYERIKTHLLDLAPLSVSKVFEFLDLLYRNNLDKNYFIEHFKQYTIQEQYFICYYAKIYFGESENSFLNIELENIFRLYGNEIDSKIRSIKFNAISLLKYIDDTKFKTLERRVKLIKKRKIGFEKHMSHPKISTLRFRLPLYSFPTKITYEENPEFVGSFYSEEEKEYALLTGKEMSVTAPSEYFEKFKDSFFTTFNKEFDYEQIWMLFLNSFSFASNTTDIELLDLEFDNSTTMHRLFFETYKKYNGIQSELIQHMEKQKNAIKDLKKKRRKFSIKIRTYFATKKDFMKIMYNAFPQIRESYSSFKKKNPKTTLDQYLTTKSRNIK
;
A
#
# COMPACT_ATOMS: atom_id res chain seq x y z
N MET A 1 18.63 -4.63 -15.51
CA MET A 1 17.58 -5.62 -15.18
C MET A 1 17.61 -5.89 -13.69
N PRO A 2 16.48 -5.75 -12.98
CA PRO A 2 16.42 -6.09 -11.55
C PRO A 2 16.79 -7.57 -11.36
N LYS A 3 17.70 -7.89 -10.43
CA LYS A 3 18.24 -9.25 -10.21
C LYS A 3 17.17 -10.33 -9.92
N TYR A 4 15.96 -9.95 -9.53
CA TYR A 4 14.91 -10.86 -9.07
C TYR A 4 13.97 -11.38 -10.17
N GLU A 5 13.95 -10.78 -11.37
CA GLU A 5 13.07 -11.22 -12.47
C GLU A 5 13.36 -12.66 -12.95
N ARG A 6 14.60 -13.13 -12.74
CA ARG A 6 15.05 -14.48 -13.12
C ARG A 6 14.63 -15.58 -12.14
N ILE A 7 14.09 -15.23 -10.98
CA ILE A 7 13.72 -16.19 -9.93
C ILE A 7 12.32 -16.73 -10.24
N LYS A 8 12.24 -18.03 -10.54
CA LYS A 8 10.96 -18.75 -10.69
C LYS A 8 10.49 -19.26 -9.33
N THR A 9 9.25 -18.96 -8.98
CA THR A 9 8.55 -19.47 -7.79
C THR A 9 7.64 -20.62 -8.22
N HIS A 10 7.71 -21.73 -7.51
CA HIS A 10 6.93 -22.94 -7.80
C HIS A 10 6.09 -23.30 -6.58
N LEU A 11 4.90 -23.86 -6.80
CA LEU A 11 4.03 -24.30 -5.71
C LEU A 11 4.73 -25.31 -4.78
N LEU A 12 5.61 -26.15 -5.35
CA LEU A 12 6.46 -27.10 -4.62
C LEU A 12 7.47 -26.43 -3.67
N ASP A 13 7.66 -25.11 -3.77
CA ASP A 13 8.45 -24.38 -2.80
C ASP A 13 7.70 -24.25 -1.45
N LEU A 14 6.37 -24.37 -1.42
CA LEU A 14 5.56 -24.38 -0.19
C LEU A 14 5.61 -25.74 0.50
N ALA A 15 5.47 -25.72 1.82
CA ALA A 15 5.19 -26.94 2.58
C ALA A 15 3.82 -27.53 2.19
N PRO A 16 3.67 -28.87 2.20
CA PRO A 16 2.42 -29.52 1.80
C PRO A 16 1.17 -28.97 2.51
N LEU A 17 1.26 -28.68 3.82
CA LEU A 17 0.16 -28.07 4.59
C LEU A 17 -0.24 -26.69 4.08
N SER A 18 0.74 -25.86 3.67
CA SER A 18 0.46 -24.56 3.07
C SER A 18 -0.15 -24.68 1.69
N VAL A 19 0.24 -25.70 0.90
CA VAL A 19 -0.40 -26.00 -0.38
C VAL A 19 -1.89 -26.31 -0.16
N SER A 20 -2.21 -27.19 0.80
CA SER A 20 -3.61 -27.52 1.12
C SER A 20 -4.41 -26.28 1.51
N LYS A 21 -3.85 -25.41 2.36
CA LYS A 21 -4.49 -24.15 2.77
C LYS A 21 -4.80 -23.21 1.61
N VAL A 22 -3.92 -23.11 0.61
CA VAL A 22 -4.14 -22.29 -0.58
C VAL A 22 -5.37 -22.78 -1.34
N PHE A 23 -5.47 -24.09 -1.59
CA PHE A 23 -6.61 -24.64 -2.34
C PHE A 23 -7.89 -24.69 -1.52
N GLU A 24 -7.81 -24.92 -0.21
CA GLU A 24 -8.96 -24.80 0.70
C GLU A 24 -9.54 -23.39 0.67
N PHE A 25 -8.69 -22.35 0.68
CA PHE A 25 -9.16 -20.98 0.56
C PHE A 25 -9.86 -20.72 -0.78
N LEU A 26 -9.33 -21.23 -1.89
CA LEU A 26 -9.94 -21.07 -3.20
C LEU A 26 -11.30 -21.77 -3.28
N ASP A 27 -11.43 -22.97 -2.70
CA ASP A 27 -12.71 -23.68 -2.60
C ASP A 27 -13.71 -22.88 -1.75
N LEU A 28 -13.30 -22.40 -0.57
CA LEU A 28 -14.15 -21.56 0.29
C LEU A 28 -14.57 -20.27 -0.43
N LEU A 29 -13.67 -19.63 -1.17
CA LEU A 29 -13.96 -18.43 -1.93
C LEU A 29 -15.01 -18.70 -3.01
N TYR A 30 -14.89 -19.82 -3.73
CA TYR A 30 -15.89 -20.24 -4.71
C TYR A 30 -17.26 -20.52 -4.05
N ARG A 31 -17.28 -21.23 -2.93
CA ARG A 31 -18.52 -21.50 -2.15
C ARG A 31 -19.18 -20.22 -1.63
N ASN A 32 -18.41 -19.17 -1.38
CA ASN A 32 -18.89 -17.83 -1.02
C ASN A 32 -19.15 -16.95 -2.25
N ASN A 33 -19.51 -17.55 -3.40
CA ASN A 33 -19.86 -16.85 -4.65
C ASN A 33 -18.79 -15.86 -5.13
N LEU A 34 -17.51 -16.14 -4.85
CA LEU A 34 -16.38 -15.28 -5.21
C LEU A 34 -16.51 -13.86 -4.63
N ASP A 35 -17.13 -13.71 -3.47
CA ASP A 35 -17.31 -12.41 -2.81
C ASP A 35 -15.95 -11.76 -2.51
N LYS A 36 -15.76 -10.57 -3.08
CA LYS A 36 -14.58 -9.73 -2.88
C LYS A 36 -14.39 -9.35 -1.41
N ASN A 37 -15.44 -9.06 -0.66
CA ASN A 37 -15.33 -8.67 0.74
C ASN A 37 -14.86 -9.84 1.60
N TYR A 38 -15.42 -11.03 1.36
CA TYR A 38 -14.96 -12.27 1.98
C TYR A 38 -13.47 -12.50 1.72
N PHE A 39 -13.03 -12.32 0.47
CA PHE A 39 -11.61 -12.38 0.10
C PHE A 39 -10.78 -11.41 0.94
N ILE A 40 -11.13 -10.12 0.97
CA ILE A 40 -10.36 -9.08 1.67
C ILE A 40 -10.20 -9.39 3.16
N GLU A 41 -11.27 -9.85 3.81
CA GLU A 41 -11.30 -10.12 5.25
C GLU A 41 -10.41 -11.32 5.63
N HIS A 42 -10.48 -12.40 4.85
CA HIS A 42 -9.84 -13.66 5.21
C HIS A 42 -8.43 -13.81 4.61
N PHE A 43 -8.14 -13.15 3.48
CA PHE A 43 -6.87 -13.23 2.77
C PHE A 43 -5.67 -12.82 3.64
N LYS A 44 -5.85 -11.84 4.54
CA LYS A 44 -4.78 -11.33 5.42
C LYS A 44 -4.27 -12.36 6.43
N GLN A 45 -5.01 -13.44 6.68
CA GLN A 45 -4.64 -14.48 7.64
C GLN A 45 -3.53 -15.41 7.13
N TYR A 46 -3.30 -15.42 5.81
CA TYR A 46 -2.35 -16.28 5.14
C TYR A 46 -0.94 -15.66 5.12
N THR A 47 0.08 -16.50 5.02
CA THR A 47 1.47 -16.05 4.83
C THR A 47 1.64 -15.36 3.47
N ILE A 48 2.70 -14.56 3.30
CA ILE A 48 2.97 -13.85 2.02
C ILE A 48 3.06 -14.82 0.85
N GLN A 49 3.65 -15.99 1.08
CA GLN A 49 3.79 -17.03 0.05
C GLN A 49 2.45 -17.67 -0.28
N GLU A 50 1.64 -18.02 0.72
CA GLU A 50 0.28 -18.52 0.50
C GLU A 50 -0.59 -17.47 -0.20
N GLN A 51 -0.56 -16.20 0.23
CA GLN A 51 -1.26 -15.08 -0.40
C GLN A 51 -0.91 -14.94 -1.89
N TYR A 52 0.38 -15.02 -2.23
CA TYR A 52 0.82 -15.01 -3.62
C TYR A 52 0.22 -16.18 -4.42
N PHE A 53 0.28 -17.40 -3.89
CA PHE A 53 -0.25 -18.57 -4.60
C PHE A 53 -1.78 -18.57 -4.66
N ILE A 54 -2.47 -18.07 -3.64
CA ILE A 54 -3.92 -17.83 -3.68
C ILE A 54 -4.26 -16.90 -4.85
N CYS A 55 -3.60 -15.74 -4.95
CA CYS A 55 -3.86 -14.84 -6.06
C CYS A 55 -3.49 -15.46 -7.41
N TYR A 56 -2.34 -16.14 -7.51
CA TYR A 56 -1.87 -16.76 -8.74
C TYR A 56 -2.88 -17.80 -9.26
N TYR A 57 -3.33 -18.70 -8.38
CA TYR A 57 -4.29 -19.74 -8.76
C TYR A 57 -5.72 -19.23 -8.88
N ALA A 58 -6.13 -18.19 -8.14
CA ALA A 58 -7.42 -17.52 -8.37
C ALA A 58 -7.53 -16.98 -9.80
N LYS A 59 -6.45 -16.38 -10.34
CA LYS A 59 -6.42 -15.93 -11.74
C LYS A 59 -6.54 -17.08 -12.75
N ILE A 60 -5.98 -18.24 -12.44
CA ILE A 60 -6.07 -19.43 -13.30
C ILE A 60 -7.46 -20.07 -13.22
N TYR A 61 -8.01 -20.21 -12.01
CA TYR A 61 -9.24 -20.96 -11.77
C TYR A 61 -10.48 -20.15 -12.11
N PHE A 62 -10.48 -18.86 -11.77
CA PHE A 62 -11.63 -17.98 -11.92
C PHE A 62 -11.48 -16.98 -13.07
N GLY A 63 -10.39 -17.06 -13.83
CA GLY A 63 -10.09 -16.21 -14.97
C GLY A 63 -11.03 -16.40 -16.17
N GLU A 64 -10.94 -15.47 -17.12
CA GLU A 64 -11.77 -15.46 -18.32
C GLU A 64 -11.36 -16.49 -19.39
N SER A 65 -10.27 -17.25 -19.20
CA SER A 65 -9.90 -18.27 -20.19
C SER A 65 -11.01 -19.30 -20.33
N GLU A 66 -11.35 -19.71 -21.54
CA GLU A 66 -12.40 -20.70 -21.80
C GLU A 66 -12.18 -22.01 -21.03
N ASN A 67 -10.92 -22.40 -20.84
CA ASN A 67 -10.52 -23.59 -20.08
C ASN A 67 -10.35 -23.34 -18.56
N SER A 68 -10.82 -22.22 -18.02
CA SER A 68 -10.78 -21.97 -16.58
C SER A 68 -11.79 -22.89 -15.88
N PHE A 69 -11.47 -23.25 -14.63
CA PHE A 69 -12.37 -24.06 -13.81
C PHE A 69 -13.76 -23.43 -13.72
N LEU A 70 -13.84 -22.11 -13.50
CA LEU A 70 -15.10 -21.40 -13.39
C LEU A 70 -15.95 -21.48 -14.67
N ASN A 71 -15.34 -21.29 -15.83
CA ASN A 71 -16.09 -21.33 -17.09
C ASN A 71 -16.64 -22.74 -17.37
N ILE A 72 -15.81 -23.77 -17.17
CA ILE A 72 -16.25 -25.17 -17.31
C ILE A 72 -17.41 -25.48 -16.36
N GLU A 73 -17.30 -25.06 -15.11
CA GLU A 73 -18.32 -25.33 -14.10
C GLU A 73 -19.63 -24.59 -14.38
N LEU A 74 -19.56 -23.33 -14.78
CA LEU A 74 -20.75 -22.54 -15.15
C LEU A 74 -21.43 -23.10 -16.40
N GLU A 75 -20.68 -23.60 -17.38
CA GLU A 75 -21.24 -24.31 -18.54
C GLU A 75 -21.97 -25.59 -18.13
N ASN A 76 -21.39 -26.38 -17.21
CA ASN A 76 -22.02 -27.59 -16.70
C ASN A 76 -23.32 -27.28 -15.97
N ILE A 77 -23.33 -26.25 -15.11
CA ILE A 77 -24.53 -25.80 -14.41
C ILE A 77 -25.60 -25.34 -15.43
N PHE A 78 -25.21 -24.55 -16.43
CA PHE A 78 -26.14 -24.10 -17.46
C PHE A 78 -26.74 -25.27 -18.26
N ARG A 79 -25.94 -26.28 -18.61
CA ARG A 79 -26.41 -27.49 -19.30
C ARG A 79 -27.41 -28.31 -18.47
N LEU A 80 -27.20 -28.38 -17.15
CA LEU A 80 -28.02 -29.19 -16.25
C LEU A 80 -29.35 -28.54 -15.86
N TYR A 81 -29.37 -27.21 -15.72
CA TYR A 81 -30.51 -26.50 -15.13
C TYR A 81 -31.13 -25.44 -16.05
N GLY A 82 -30.56 -25.19 -17.23
CA GLY A 82 -31.10 -24.27 -18.23
C GLY A 82 -31.21 -22.82 -17.73
N ASN A 83 -32.20 -22.09 -18.26
CA ASN A 83 -32.36 -20.64 -18.06
C ASN A 83 -32.75 -20.23 -16.62
N GLU A 84 -33.14 -21.16 -15.75
CA GLU A 84 -33.57 -20.85 -14.38
C GLU A 84 -32.43 -20.35 -13.48
N ILE A 85 -31.17 -20.68 -13.81
CA ILE A 85 -29.98 -20.31 -13.01
C ILE A 85 -29.21 -19.13 -13.65
N ASP A 86 -29.73 -18.52 -14.71
CA ASP A 86 -29.02 -17.51 -15.49
C ASP A 86 -28.65 -16.26 -14.67
N SER A 87 -29.52 -15.85 -13.73
CA SER A 87 -29.23 -14.73 -12.81
C SER A 87 -28.07 -15.03 -11.85
N LYS A 88 -27.99 -16.27 -11.33
CA LYS A 88 -26.93 -16.72 -10.42
C LYS A 88 -25.59 -16.86 -11.16
N ILE A 89 -25.61 -17.41 -12.38
CA ILE A 89 -24.42 -17.50 -13.25
C ILE A 89 -23.86 -16.09 -13.53
N ARG A 90 -24.73 -15.15 -13.90
CA ARG A 90 -24.32 -13.74 -14.14
C ARG A 90 -23.73 -13.11 -12.89
N SER A 91 -24.32 -13.32 -11.72
CA SER A 91 -23.80 -12.80 -10.45
C SER A 91 -22.41 -13.35 -10.13
N ILE A 92 -22.18 -14.64 -10.31
CA ILE A 92 -20.87 -15.26 -10.05
C ILE A 92 -19.82 -14.74 -11.03
N LYS A 93 -20.15 -14.60 -12.32
CA LYS A 93 -19.24 -14.00 -13.32
C LYS A 93 -18.89 -12.56 -12.97
N PHE A 94 -19.87 -11.76 -12.56
CA PHE A 94 -19.64 -10.38 -12.14
C PHE A 94 -18.71 -10.31 -10.92
N ASN A 95 -18.94 -11.16 -9.91
CA ASN A 95 -18.08 -11.25 -8.73
C ASN A 95 -16.66 -11.68 -9.07
N ALA A 96 -16.50 -12.66 -9.97
CA ALA A 96 -15.19 -13.09 -10.46
C ALA A 96 -14.42 -11.94 -11.11
N ILE A 97 -15.04 -11.17 -12.01
CA ILE A 97 -14.43 -10.01 -12.65
C ILE A 97 -14.02 -8.96 -11.60
N SER A 98 -14.92 -8.64 -10.68
CA SER A 98 -14.66 -7.68 -9.59
C SER A 98 -13.49 -8.11 -8.69
N LEU A 99 -13.44 -9.39 -8.34
CA LEU A 99 -12.38 -10.00 -7.54
C LEU A 99 -11.04 -9.99 -8.29
N LEU A 100 -11.02 -10.40 -9.56
CA LEU A 100 -9.79 -10.45 -10.35
C LEU A 100 -9.22 -9.05 -10.60
N LYS A 101 -10.09 -8.08 -10.89
CA LYS A 101 -9.70 -6.67 -10.96
C LYS A 101 -9.10 -6.21 -9.63
N TYR A 102 -9.73 -6.56 -8.51
CA TYR A 102 -9.14 -6.28 -7.19
C TYR A 102 -7.78 -6.97 -7.01
N ILE A 103 -7.59 -8.24 -7.40
CA ILE A 103 -6.30 -8.94 -7.31
C ILE A 103 -5.23 -8.23 -8.15
N ASP A 104 -5.57 -7.81 -9.36
CA ASP A 104 -4.67 -7.05 -10.23
C ASP A 104 -4.32 -5.67 -9.65
N ASP A 105 -5.30 -4.98 -9.07
CA ASP A 105 -5.14 -3.69 -8.40
C ASP A 105 -4.38 -3.82 -7.07
N THR A 106 -4.52 -4.95 -6.36
CA THR A 106 -4.00 -5.16 -4.99
C THR A 106 -2.57 -5.66 -4.92
N LYS A 107 -1.76 -5.16 -5.85
CA LYS A 107 -0.32 -5.36 -5.78
C LYS A 107 0.04 -6.85 -5.89
N PHE A 108 -0.65 -7.64 -6.72
CA PHE A 108 -0.25 -9.03 -7.01
C PHE A 108 1.24 -9.13 -7.40
N LYS A 109 1.72 -8.20 -8.23
CA LYS A 109 3.14 -8.07 -8.59
C LYS A 109 4.05 -7.78 -7.39
N THR A 110 3.55 -7.06 -6.39
CA THR A 110 4.25 -6.87 -5.11
C THR A 110 4.38 -8.19 -4.36
N LEU A 111 3.31 -8.97 -4.26
CA LEU A 111 3.36 -10.29 -3.62
C LEU A 111 4.35 -11.20 -4.36
N GLU A 112 4.28 -11.24 -5.69
CA GLU A 112 5.21 -12.01 -6.52
C GLU A 112 6.67 -11.64 -6.24
N ARG A 113 6.99 -10.33 -6.22
CA ARG A 113 8.34 -9.85 -5.89
C ARG A 113 8.79 -10.28 -4.50
N ARG A 114 7.91 -10.15 -3.49
CA ARG A 114 8.22 -10.56 -2.11
C ARG A 114 8.54 -12.05 -2.02
N VAL A 115 7.76 -12.91 -2.67
CA VAL A 115 8.03 -14.36 -2.69
C VAL A 115 9.34 -14.67 -3.38
N LYS A 116 9.64 -14.05 -4.53
CA LYS A 116 10.93 -14.20 -5.23
C LYS A 116 12.11 -13.81 -4.34
N LEU A 117 11.98 -12.74 -3.55
CA LEU A 117 12.99 -12.30 -2.60
C LEU A 117 13.17 -13.26 -1.42
N ILE A 118 12.07 -13.78 -0.86
CA ILE A 118 12.12 -14.81 0.20
C ILE A 118 12.89 -16.04 -0.31
N LYS A 119 12.56 -16.50 -1.52
CA LYS A 119 13.24 -17.62 -2.18
C LYS A 119 14.73 -17.35 -2.38
N LYS A 120 15.10 -16.15 -2.86
CA LYS A 120 16.51 -15.73 -3.04
C LYS A 120 17.32 -15.87 -1.76
N ARG A 121 16.73 -15.52 -0.61
CA ARG A 121 17.42 -15.53 0.70
C ARG A 121 17.53 -16.91 1.33
N LYS A 122 17.03 -17.98 0.67
CA LYS A 122 16.95 -19.34 1.21
C LYS A 122 16.29 -19.39 2.60
N ILE A 123 15.42 -18.43 2.90
CA ILE A 123 14.59 -18.49 4.08
C ILE A 123 13.52 -19.53 3.75
N GLY A 124 13.56 -20.68 4.42
CA GLY A 124 12.62 -21.77 4.16
C GLY A 124 11.18 -21.25 4.17
N PHE A 125 10.37 -21.68 3.20
CA PHE A 125 8.99 -21.22 3.02
C PHE A 125 8.12 -21.46 4.27
N GLU A 126 8.53 -22.38 5.14
CA GLU A 126 7.90 -22.69 6.43
C GLU A 126 8.13 -21.64 7.54
N LYS A 127 9.13 -20.74 7.42
CA LYS A 127 9.57 -19.89 8.55
C LYS A 127 8.95 -18.50 8.63
N HIS A 128 8.00 -18.17 7.76
CA HIS A 128 7.33 -16.87 7.83
C HIS A 128 5.88 -16.96 8.31
N MET A 129 5.73 -17.18 9.61
CA MET A 129 4.84 -16.31 10.37
C MET A 129 5.58 -14.98 10.58
N SER A 130 5.65 -14.12 9.56
CA SER A 130 5.97 -12.72 9.81
C SER A 130 4.68 -11.96 10.08
N HIS A 131 3.99 -12.34 11.15
CA HIS A 131 3.68 -11.30 12.12
C HIS A 131 4.97 -11.18 12.94
N PRO A 132 5.91 -10.25 12.61
CA PRO A 132 6.78 -9.79 13.68
C PRO A 132 5.87 -9.50 14.89
N LYS A 133 6.33 -9.69 16.12
CA LYS A 133 5.69 -8.98 17.22
C LYS A 133 5.88 -7.48 16.92
N ILE A 134 4.95 -6.92 16.13
CA ILE A 134 4.93 -5.55 15.62
C ILE A 134 4.49 -4.71 16.81
N SER A 135 5.39 -4.51 17.77
CA SER A 135 5.06 -3.68 18.93
C SER A 135 5.86 -2.38 18.99
N THR A 136 6.84 -2.13 18.10
CA THR A 136 7.68 -0.92 18.28
C THR A 136 8.04 -0.07 17.06
N LEU A 137 7.72 -0.42 15.80
CA LEU A 137 8.03 0.50 14.70
C LEU A 137 7.07 0.49 13.49
N ARG A 138 5.80 0.78 13.78
CA ARG A 138 4.85 1.29 12.78
C ARG A 138 5.07 2.79 12.60
N PHE A 139 6.08 3.17 11.82
CA PHE A 139 6.45 4.58 11.63
C PHE A 139 6.08 5.08 10.24
N ARG A 140 5.27 6.13 10.19
CA ARG A 140 4.98 6.94 9.01
C ARG A 140 5.20 8.41 9.32
N LEU A 141 5.72 9.14 8.34
CA LEU A 141 5.75 10.60 8.38
C LEU A 141 4.39 11.17 7.95
N PRO A 142 3.82 12.14 8.67
CA PRO A 142 2.55 12.74 8.27
C PRO A 142 2.73 13.58 7.00
N LEU A 143 2.04 13.22 5.91
CA LEU A 143 1.91 14.08 4.74
C LEU A 143 0.59 14.86 4.83
N TYR A 144 0.71 16.17 4.99
CA TYR A 144 -0.46 17.02 5.10
C TYR A 144 -1.17 17.17 3.75
N SER A 145 -2.42 16.71 3.72
CA SER A 145 -3.43 17.14 2.76
C SER A 145 -4.30 18.21 3.43
N PHE A 146 -4.64 19.27 2.71
CA PHE A 146 -5.68 20.17 3.16
C PHE A 146 -7.03 19.52 2.85
N PRO A 147 -8.02 19.57 3.74
CA PRO A 147 -9.39 19.44 3.29
C PRO A 147 -9.66 20.60 2.34
N THR A 148 -9.59 20.33 1.04
CA THR A 148 -9.86 21.30 0.00
C THR A 148 -11.34 21.15 -0.30
N LYS A 149 -12.14 22.19 -0.05
CA LYS A 149 -13.50 22.21 -0.59
C LYS A 149 -13.36 22.27 -2.10
N ILE A 150 -13.65 21.17 -2.75
CA ILE A 150 -13.74 21.07 -4.20
C ILE A 150 -15.21 20.85 -4.49
N THR A 151 -15.80 21.68 -5.34
CA THR A 151 -17.15 21.41 -5.82
C THR A 151 -17.10 20.27 -6.84
N TYR A 152 -18.13 19.42 -6.88
CA TYR A 152 -18.18 18.32 -7.84
C TYR A 152 -18.02 18.81 -9.30
N GLU A 153 -18.49 20.02 -9.59
CA GLU A 153 -18.34 20.71 -10.88
C GLU A 153 -16.88 21.01 -11.24
N GLU A 154 -16.02 21.32 -10.27
CA GLU A 154 -14.63 21.70 -10.50
C GLU A 154 -13.70 20.49 -10.75
N ASN A 155 -14.05 19.29 -10.26
CA ASN A 155 -13.17 18.12 -10.36
C ASN A 155 -13.90 16.77 -10.20
N PRO A 156 -14.72 16.35 -11.18
CA PRO A 156 -15.56 15.15 -11.08
C PRO A 156 -14.76 13.85 -10.91
N GLU A 157 -13.55 13.77 -11.48
CA GLU A 157 -12.67 12.60 -11.36
C GLU A 157 -12.14 12.39 -9.94
N PHE A 158 -11.92 13.47 -9.18
CA PHE A 158 -11.33 13.41 -7.85
C PHE A 158 -12.31 12.93 -6.78
N VAL A 159 -13.57 13.35 -6.89
CA VAL A 159 -14.65 13.01 -5.95
C VAL A 159 -15.10 11.55 -6.11
N GLY A 160 -14.89 10.96 -7.30
CA GLY A 160 -15.33 9.61 -7.65
C GLY A 160 -14.79 8.48 -6.76
N SER A 161 -13.68 8.71 -6.03
CA SER A 161 -12.96 7.69 -5.27
C SER A 161 -13.30 7.62 -3.78
N PHE A 162 -14.11 8.55 -3.24
CA PHE A 162 -14.35 8.67 -1.79
C PHE A 162 -15.81 8.47 -1.34
N TYR A 163 -16.75 8.31 -2.27
CA TYR A 163 -18.20 8.27 -1.98
C TYR A 163 -18.92 7.17 -2.75
N SER A 164 -20.04 6.69 -2.21
CA SER A 164 -20.94 5.76 -2.93
C SER A 164 -21.61 6.44 -4.13
N GLU A 165 -22.10 5.66 -5.10
CA GLU A 165 -22.82 6.23 -6.27
C GLU A 165 -24.06 7.04 -5.85
N GLU A 166 -24.73 6.63 -4.77
CA GLU A 166 -25.91 7.32 -4.22
C GLU A 166 -25.57 8.72 -3.66
N GLU A 167 -24.42 8.86 -2.99
CA GLU A 167 -23.95 10.15 -2.46
C GLU A 167 -23.53 11.11 -3.59
N LYS A 168 -23.03 10.57 -4.72
CA LYS A 168 -22.70 11.35 -5.92
C LYS A 168 -23.96 11.91 -6.58
N GLU A 169 -24.97 11.07 -6.75
CA GLU A 169 -26.23 11.43 -7.41
C GLU A 169 -26.98 12.52 -6.60
N TYR A 170 -27.01 12.39 -5.28
CA TYR A 170 -27.58 13.42 -4.39
C TYR A 170 -26.83 14.76 -4.49
N ALA A 171 -25.50 14.75 -4.56
CA ALA A 171 -24.71 15.97 -4.68
C ALA A 171 -24.93 16.68 -6.02
N LEU A 172 -25.01 15.92 -7.12
CA LEU A 172 -25.34 16.41 -8.46
C LEU A 172 -26.71 17.07 -8.52
N LEU A 173 -27.73 16.43 -7.92
CA LEU A 173 -29.10 16.94 -7.91
C LEU A 173 -29.29 18.20 -7.06
N THR A 174 -28.49 18.37 -6.01
CA THR A 174 -28.68 19.44 -5.02
C THR A 174 -27.70 20.59 -5.14
N GLY A 175 -26.68 20.49 -6.00
CA GLY A 175 -25.61 21.49 -6.13
C GLY A 175 -24.82 21.69 -4.83
N LYS A 176 -24.85 20.71 -3.92
CA LYS A 176 -24.33 20.85 -2.56
C LYS A 176 -22.80 20.78 -2.58
N GLU A 177 -22.14 21.82 -2.06
CA GLU A 177 -20.68 21.80 -1.81
C GLU A 177 -20.30 20.59 -0.97
N MET A 178 -19.54 19.64 -1.54
CA MET A 178 -18.98 18.52 -0.80
C MET A 178 -17.57 18.86 -0.32
N SER A 179 -17.33 18.71 0.98
CA SER A 179 -15.99 18.88 1.54
C SER A 179 -15.19 17.59 1.36
N VAL A 180 -14.54 17.44 0.21
CA VAL A 180 -13.66 16.29 -0.05
C VAL A 180 -12.27 16.56 0.53
N THR A 181 -11.60 15.54 1.06
CA THR A 181 -10.19 15.70 1.46
C THR A 181 -9.32 15.45 0.23
N ALA A 182 -9.18 16.45 -0.63
CA ALA A 182 -8.29 16.35 -1.78
C ALA A 182 -6.82 16.52 -1.37
N PRO A 183 -5.87 15.77 -1.99
CA PRO A 183 -4.46 15.99 -1.85
C PRO A 183 -4.18 17.43 -2.26
N SER A 184 -3.54 18.15 -1.36
CA SER A 184 -3.13 19.52 -1.63
C SER A 184 -2.10 19.55 -2.77
N GLU A 185 -1.94 20.70 -3.41
CA GLU A 185 -0.82 20.93 -4.33
C GLU A 185 0.54 20.55 -3.68
N TYR A 186 0.67 20.73 -2.36
CA TYR A 186 1.83 20.30 -1.57
C TYR A 186 2.01 18.79 -1.51
N PHE A 187 0.91 18.02 -1.41
CA PHE A 187 0.94 16.56 -1.48
C PHE A 187 1.43 16.10 -2.85
N GLU A 188 0.84 16.63 -3.93
CA GLU A 188 1.17 16.23 -5.29
C GLU A 188 2.62 16.61 -5.63
N LYS A 189 3.05 17.83 -5.31
CA LYS A 189 4.45 18.26 -5.44
C LYS A 189 5.43 17.35 -4.69
N PHE A 190 5.07 16.89 -3.48
CA PHE A 190 5.93 15.98 -2.74
C PHE A 190 5.95 14.59 -3.38
N LYS A 191 4.78 14.05 -3.74
CA LYS A 191 4.63 12.75 -4.38
C LYS A 191 5.45 12.71 -5.67
N ASP A 192 5.26 13.67 -6.56
CA ASP A 192 5.97 13.70 -7.85
C ASP A 192 7.48 13.82 -7.64
N SER A 193 7.91 14.64 -6.68
CA SER A 193 9.33 14.74 -6.33
C SER A 193 9.87 13.42 -5.78
N PHE A 194 9.12 12.73 -4.90
CA PHE A 194 9.51 11.44 -4.35
C PHE A 194 9.66 10.40 -5.47
N PHE A 195 8.70 10.32 -6.37
CA PHE A 195 8.72 9.38 -7.48
C PHE A 195 9.88 9.66 -8.43
N THR A 196 10.11 10.93 -8.73
CA THR A 196 11.25 11.36 -9.54
C THR A 196 12.58 11.01 -8.89
N THR A 197 12.73 11.19 -7.57
CA THR A 197 13.96 10.88 -6.84
C THR A 197 14.31 9.39 -6.90
N PHE A 198 13.31 8.51 -6.84
CA PHE A 198 13.55 7.07 -6.74
C PHE A 198 13.47 6.29 -8.07
N ASN A 199 13.05 6.93 -9.17
CA ASN A 199 12.83 6.27 -10.47
C ASN A 199 14.07 5.59 -11.09
N LYS A 200 15.29 5.99 -10.67
CA LYS A 200 16.53 5.37 -11.14
C LYS A 200 16.86 4.06 -10.43
N GLU A 201 16.40 3.91 -9.19
CA GLU A 201 16.73 2.74 -8.35
C GLU A 201 15.58 1.74 -8.25
N PHE A 202 14.34 2.20 -8.43
CA PHE A 202 13.14 1.41 -8.23
C PHE A 202 12.14 1.61 -9.37
N ASP A 203 11.38 0.56 -9.66
CA ASP A 203 10.23 0.67 -10.53
C ASP A 203 9.05 1.39 -9.84
N TYR A 204 8.09 1.85 -10.64
CA TYR A 204 6.94 2.61 -10.16
C TYR A 204 6.21 1.95 -8.98
N GLU A 205 5.99 0.64 -9.05
CA GLU A 205 5.30 -0.10 -7.99
C GLU A 205 6.12 -0.17 -6.70
N GLN A 206 7.45 -0.36 -6.80
CA GLN A 206 8.36 -0.33 -5.66
C GLN A 206 8.39 1.04 -4.98
N ILE A 207 8.41 2.10 -5.78
CA ILE A 207 8.32 3.47 -5.27
C ILE A 207 6.98 3.70 -4.58
N TRP A 208 5.89 3.24 -5.19
CA TRP A 208 4.55 3.38 -4.63
C TRP A 208 4.39 2.63 -3.31
N MET A 209 4.89 1.41 -3.22
CA MET A 209 4.97 0.67 -1.96
C MET A 209 5.76 1.43 -0.89
N LEU A 210 6.95 1.92 -1.26
CA LEU A 210 7.79 2.67 -0.35
C LEU A 210 7.05 3.92 0.13
N PHE A 211 6.41 4.66 -0.76
CA PHE A 211 5.65 5.87 -0.44
C PHE A 211 4.51 5.57 0.53
N LEU A 212 3.63 4.61 0.21
CA LEU A 212 2.51 4.23 1.06
C LEU A 212 2.97 3.71 2.44
N ASN A 213 4.10 3.01 2.50
CA ASN A 213 4.62 2.53 3.77
C ASN A 213 5.29 3.63 4.60
N SER A 214 5.76 4.70 3.95
CA SER A 214 6.54 5.77 4.56
C SER A 214 5.71 6.95 5.04
N PHE A 215 4.58 7.24 4.40
CA PHE A 215 3.83 8.47 4.63
C PHE A 215 2.36 8.21 5.03
N SER A 216 1.89 8.94 6.03
CA SER A 216 0.50 8.90 6.51
C SER A 216 -0.28 10.08 5.92
N PHE A 217 -1.38 9.80 5.25
CA PHE A 217 -2.27 10.80 4.65
C PHE A 217 -3.70 10.25 4.62
N ALA A 218 -4.71 11.11 4.44
CA ALA A 218 -6.13 10.78 4.68
C ALA A 218 -6.62 9.55 3.89
N SER A 219 -6.20 9.38 2.65
CA SER A 219 -6.59 8.25 1.79
C SER A 219 -5.71 7.01 1.95
N ASN A 220 -4.65 7.05 2.77
CA ASN A 220 -3.76 5.90 2.96
C ASN A 220 -4.29 4.94 4.03
N THR A 221 -5.12 3.99 3.61
CA THR A 221 -5.66 2.91 4.46
C THR A 221 -4.73 1.70 4.58
N THR A 222 -3.58 1.72 3.90
CA THR A 222 -2.66 0.58 3.91
C THR A 222 -2.10 0.31 5.30
N ASP A 223 -1.96 -0.95 5.69
CA ASP A 223 -1.23 -1.34 6.91
C ASP A 223 0.28 -1.05 6.76
N ILE A 224 0.97 -0.74 7.86
CA ILE A 224 2.43 -0.57 7.86
C ILE A 224 3.07 -1.95 7.96
N GLU A 225 3.90 -2.27 6.98
CA GLU A 225 4.59 -3.55 6.88
C GLU A 225 6.10 -3.37 6.84
N LEU A 226 6.83 -4.43 7.18
CA LEU A 226 8.24 -4.51 6.81
C LEU A 226 8.29 -4.85 5.32
N LEU A 227 8.72 -3.90 4.50
CA LEU A 227 8.97 -4.15 3.09
C LEU A 227 10.31 -4.88 2.95
N ASP A 228 10.46 -5.59 1.85
CA ASP A 228 11.68 -6.31 1.50
C ASP A 228 12.38 -5.71 0.29
N LEU A 229 12.29 -4.39 0.11
CA LEU A 229 12.96 -3.71 -0.99
C LEU A 229 14.47 -3.90 -0.87
N GLU A 230 15.16 -4.13 -2.00
CA GLU A 230 16.61 -4.27 -2.03
C GLU A 230 17.23 -3.12 -2.79
N PHE A 231 18.39 -2.66 -2.33
CA PHE A 231 19.25 -1.74 -3.06
C PHE A 231 20.66 -2.32 -3.16
N ASP A 232 21.36 -2.01 -4.24
CA ASP A 232 22.74 -2.44 -4.44
C ASP A 232 23.75 -1.49 -3.77
N ASN A 233 23.47 -0.18 -3.76
CA ASN A 233 24.39 0.83 -3.24
C ASN A 233 23.82 1.61 -2.05
N SER A 234 24.36 1.35 -0.86
CA SER A 234 23.90 2.02 0.36
C SER A 234 24.15 3.53 0.34
N THR A 235 25.23 4.00 -0.27
CA THR A 235 25.56 5.43 -0.38
C THR A 235 24.54 6.14 -1.25
N THR A 236 24.20 5.55 -2.40
CA THR A 236 23.14 6.08 -3.28
C THR A 236 21.83 6.20 -2.52
N MET A 237 21.44 5.15 -1.79
CA MET A 237 20.19 5.16 -1.04
C MET A 237 20.15 6.21 0.07
N HIS A 238 21.21 6.34 0.88
CA HIS A 238 21.26 7.39 1.90
C HIS A 238 21.14 8.79 1.28
N ARG A 239 21.74 9.01 0.10
CA ARG A 239 21.62 10.27 -0.65
C ARG A 239 20.19 10.52 -1.13
N LEU A 240 19.52 9.54 -1.73
CA LEU A 240 18.11 9.69 -2.16
C LEU A 240 17.18 10.01 -0.99
N PHE A 241 17.40 9.35 0.14
CA PHE A 241 16.67 9.65 1.38
C PHE A 241 17.01 11.03 1.94
N PHE A 242 18.23 11.53 1.74
CA PHE A 242 18.58 12.89 2.12
C PHE A 242 17.92 13.95 1.23
N GLU A 243 17.85 13.71 -0.09
CA GLU A 243 17.10 14.56 -1.03
C GLU A 243 15.61 14.61 -0.66
N THR A 244 15.03 13.44 -0.38
CA THR A 244 13.64 13.32 0.07
C THR A 244 13.42 14.06 1.40
N TYR A 245 14.34 13.91 2.35
CA TYR A 245 14.31 14.63 3.63
C TYR A 245 14.30 16.15 3.44
N LYS A 246 15.18 16.67 2.58
CA LYS A 246 15.21 18.10 2.25
C LYS A 246 13.90 18.56 1.63
N LYS A 247 13.40 17.81 0.65
CA LYS A 247 12.16 18.17 -0.05
C LYS A 247 10.95 18.15 0.88
N TYR A 248 10.83 17.12 1.72
CA TYR A 248 9.77 17.01 2.71
C TYR A 248 9.77 18.23 3.64
N ASN A 249 10.91 18.57 4.24
CA ASN A 249 10.99 19.72 5.15
C ASN A 249 10.83 21.08 4.43
N GLY A 250 11.23 21.16 3.16
CA GLY A 250 10.94 22.33 2.31
C GLY A 250 9.44 22.53 2.13
N ILE A 251 8.72 21.48 1.75
CA ILE A 251 7.26 21.52 1.58
C ILE A 251 6.54 21.81 2.91
N GLN A 252 7.01 21.25 4.04
CA GLN A 252 6.46 21.62 5.35
C GLN A 252 6.66 23.11 5.69
N SER A 253 7.80 23.69 5.29
CA SER A 253 8.05 25.13 5.47
C SER A 253 7.12 25.98 4.61
N GLU A 254 6.94 25.61 3.33
CA GLU A 254 5.99 26.29 2.43
C GLU A 254 4.56 26.21 2.96
N LEU A 255 4.15 25.06 3.49
CA LEU A 255 2.86 24.83 4.13
C LEU A 255 2.64 25.78 5.32
N ILE A 256 3.65 25.89 6.20
CA ILE A 256 3.61 26.80 7.35
C ILE A 256 3.45 28.25 6.90
N GLN A 257 4.26 28.69 5.94
CA GLN A 257 4.18 30.05 5.41
C GLN A 257 2.81 30.35 4.78
N HIS A 258 2.25 29.40 4.03
CA HIS A 258 0.92 29.52 3.45
C HIS A 258 -0.16 29.67 4.53
N MET A 259 -0.10 28.84 5.57
CA MET A 259 -1.03 28.93 6.70
C MET A 259 -0.89 30.24 7.49
N GLU A 260 0.32 30.74 7.68
CA GLU A 260 0.55 32.04 8.33
C GLU A 260 -0.03 33.20 7.52
N LYS A 261 0.14 33.18 6.19
CA LYS A 261 -0.49 34.15 5.29
C LYS A 261 -2.00 34.11 5.40
N GLN A 262 -2.61 32.93 5.34
CA GLN A 262 -4.07 32.78 5.52
C GLN A 262 -4.53 33.28 6.89
N LYS A 263 -3.81 32.93 7.96
CA LYS A 263 -4.13 33.37 9.33
C LYS A 263 -4.05 34.88 9.48
N ASN A 264 -3.05 35.53 8.86
CA ASN A 264 -2.90 36.97 8.87
C ASN A 264 -4.00 37.65 8.04
N ALA A 265 -4.38 37.10 6.89
CA ALA A 265 -5.52 37.61 6.11
C ALA A 265 -6.86 37.52 6.87
N ILE A 266 -7.00 36.53 7.77
CA ILE A 266 -8.20 36.33 8.59
C ILE A 266 -8.16 37.15 9.90
N LYS A 267 -6.99 37.66 10.33
CA LYS A 267 -6.86 38.44 11.59
C LYS A 267 -7.75 39.68 11.62
N ASP A 268 -8.01 40.28 10.48
CA ASP A 268 -8.84 41.49 10.33
C ASP A 268 -10.34 41.21 10.43
N LEU A 269 -10.76 39.94 10.24
CA LEU A 269 -12.15 39.50 10.36
C LEU A 269 -12.43 38.92 11.76
N LYS A 270 -12.50 39.82 12.76
CA LYS A 270 -12.66 39.51 14.21
C LYS A 270 -13.75 38.47 14.58
N LYS A 271 -14.77 38.22 13.74
CA LYS A 271 -15.89 37.30 14.05
C LYS A 271 -15.73 35.84 13.56
N LYS A 272 -14.80 35.50 12.67
CA LYS A 272 -14.64 34.11 12.14
C LYS A 272 -13.61 33.23 12.89
N ARG A 273 -12.95 33.77 13.91
CA ARG A 273 -11.79 33.15 14.62
C ARG A 273 -12.03 31.76 15.23
N ARG A 274 -13.26 31.39 15.61
CA ARG A 274 -13.54 30.11 16.28
C ARG A 274 -13.73 28.91 15.34
N LYS A 275 -14.05 29.13 14.05
CA LYS A 275 -14.29 28.02 13.08
C LYS A 275 -13.01 27.52 12.38
N PHE A 276 -11.92 28.28 12.40
CA PHE A 276 -10.68 27.96 11.66
C PHE A 276 -9.50 27.55 12.54
N SER A 277 -9.71 27.36 13.85
CA SER A 277 -8.64 26.92 14.75
C SER A 277 -8.37 25.42 14.67
N ILE A 278 -8.31 24.85 13.47
CA ILE A 278 -7.76 23.50 13.29
C ILE A 278 -6.26 23.63 13.60
N LYS A 279 -5.84 23.16 14.78
CA LYS A 279 -4.42 23.06 15.13
C LYS A 279 -3.80 21.96 14.27
N ILE A 280 -3.39 22.30 13.05
CA ILE A 280 -2.57 21.42 12.22
C ILE A 280 -1.21 21.29 12.91
N ARG A 281 -0.83 20.08 13.35
CA ARG A 281 0.44 19.81 14.04
C ARG A 281 1.60 19.72 13.05
N THR A 282 2.07 20.84 12.53
CA THR A 282 3.22 20.87 11.59
C THR A 282 4.40 20.03 12.11
N TYR A 283 4.88 19.10 11.29
CA TYR A 283 5.89 18.12 11.70
C TYR A 283 7.11 18.22 10.78
N PHE A 284 8.20 18.75 11.31
CA PHE A 284 9.51 18.69 10.66
C PHE A 284 10.13 17.33 10.92
N ALA A 285 10.39 16.59 9.84
CA ALA A 285 11.02 15.30 9.93
C ALA A 285 12.50 15.47 10.30
N THR A 286 13.03 14.54 11.08
CA THR A 286 14.46 14.42 11.33
C THR A 286 15.09 13.37 10.40
N LYS A 287 16.40 13.37 10.24
CA LYS A 287 17.11 12.28 9.53
C LYS A 287 16.85 10.92 10.18
N LYS A 288 16.66 10.89 11.51
CA LYS A 288 16.32 9.66 12.24
C LYS A 288 14.98 9.09 11.79
N ASP A 289 14.01 9.94 11.47
CA ASP A 289 12.70 9.50 11.00
C ASP A 289 12.78 8.84 9.62
N PHE A 290 13.60 9.38 8.72
CA PHE A 290 13.90 8.70 7.46
C PHE A 290 14.71 7.41 7.65
N MET A 291 15.57 7.35 8.66
CA MET A 291 16.26 6.09 9.01
C MET A 291 15.28 5.02 9.52
N LYS A 292 14.21 5.41 10.22
CA LYS A 292 13.11 4.49 10.60
C LYS A 292 12.36 3.98 9.37
N ILE A 293 12.06 4.87 8.42
CA ILE A 293 11.48 4.50 7.12
C ILE A 293 12.38 3.48 6.41
N MET A 294 13.68 3.76 6.32
CA MET A 294 14.64 2.85 5.70
C MET A 294 14.73 1.51 6.43
N TYR A 295 14.65 1.49 7.77
CA TYR A 295 14.60 0.25 8.55
C TYR A 295 13.36 -0.60 8.22
N ASN A 296 12.21 0.05 8.06
CA ASN A 296 10.97 -0.61 7.67
C ASN A 296 11.00 -1.10 6.21
N ALA A 297 11.69 -0.38 5.33
CA ALA A 297 11.68 -0.68 3.90
C ALA A 297 12.74 -1.68 3.44
N PHE A 298 13.93 -1.68 4.07
CA PHE A 298 15.10 -2.36 3.53
C PHE A 298 15.68 -3.42 4.50
N PRO A 299 15.67 -4.70 4.11
CA PRO A 299 16.25 -5.81 4.86
C PRO A 299 17.73 -5.62 5.18
N GLN A 300 18.51 -5.05 4.27
CA GLN A 300 19.93 -4.74 4.47
C GLN A 300 20.18 -3.91 5.73
N ILE A 301 19.27 -2.98 6.03
CA ILE A 301 19.36 -2.14 7.24
C ILE A 301 19.04 -2.96 8.49
N ARG A 302 18.05 -3.85 8.43
CA ARG A 302 17.67 -4.73 9.54
C ARG A 302 18.76 -5.76 9.84
N GLU A 303 19.35 -6.35 8.81
CA GLU A 303 20.49 -7.27 8.91
C GLU A 303 21.73 -6.58 9.48
N SER A 304 21.98 -5.33 9.06
CA SER A 304 23.04 -4.49 9.64
C SER A 304 22.81 -4.25 11.13
N TYR A 305 21.57 -3.97 11.55
CA TYR A 305 21.22 -3.84 12.97
C TYR A 305 21.43 -5.14 13.73
N SER A 306 20.93 -6.27 13.22
CA SER A 306 21.10 -7.59 13.84
C SER A 306 22.58 -7.94 14.06
N SER A 307 23.41 -7.66 13.05
CA SER A 307 24.87 -7.87 13.13
C SER A 307 25.53 -6.93 14.14
N PHE A 308 25.09 -5.68 14.19
CA PHE A 308 25.58 -4.69 15.16
C PHE A 308 25.20 -5.07 16.60
N LYS A 309 23.96 -5.52 16.83
CA LYS A 309 23.42 -5.91 18.14
C LYS A 309 24.14 -7.13 18.71
N LYS A 310 24.53 -8.09 17.87
CA LYS A 310 25.38 -9.23 18.29
C LYS A 310 26.70 -8.76 18.91
N LYS A 311 27.31 -7.70 18.35
CA LYS A 311 28.56 -7.12 18.86
C LYS A 311 28.34 -6.17 20.03
N ASN A 312 27.17 -5.52 20.10
CA ASN A 312 26.81 -4.54 21.12
C ASN A 312 25.43 -4.85 21.74
N PRO A 313 25.33 -5.83 22.65
CA PRO A 313 24.04 -6.35 23.11
C PRO A 313 23.17 -5.31 23.84
N LYS A 314 23.80 -4.32 24.48
CA LYS A 314 23.12 -3.25 25.23
C LYS A 314 22.55 -2.15 24.34
N THR A 315 22.92 -2.07 23.05
CA THR A 315 22.47 -0.99 22.19
C THR A 315 21.02 -1.19 21.76
N THR A 316 20.19 -0.19 22.01
CA THR A 316 18.79 -0.19 21.57
C THR A 316 18.69 0.09 20.07
N LEU A 317 17.59 -0.33 19.44
CA LEU A 317 17.32 0.00 18.05
C LEU A 317 17.31 1.52 17.83
N ASP A 318 16.72 2.27 18.76
CA ASP A 318 16.63 3.72 18.67
C ASP A 318 18.01 4.42 18.67
N GLN A 319 18.95 3.94 19.51
CA GLN A 319 20.34 4.39 19.53
C GLN A 319 21.07 4.04 18.22
N TYR A 320 20.85 2.84 17.69
CA TYR A 320 21.41 2.43 16.41
C TYR A 320 20.90 3.32 15.26
N LEU A 321 19.59 3.52 15.15
CA LEU A 321 18.99 4.36 14.11
C LEU A 321 19.44 5.82 14.23
N THR A 322 19.56 6.34 15.45
CA THR A 322 20.12 7.68 15.68
C THR A 322 21.54 7.79 15.14
N THR A 323 22.39 6.79 15.39
CA THR A 323 23.76 6.74 14.88
C THR A 323 23.81 6.64 13.37
N LYS A 324 23.00 5.74 12.78
CA LYS A 324 22.94 5.53 11.32
C LYS A 324 22.33 6.70 10.56
N SER A 325 21.43 7.46 11.17
CA SER A 325 20.84 8.65 10.55
C SER A 325 21.87 9.71 10.15
N ARG A 326 23.07 9.68 10.76
CA ARG A 326 24.21 10.55 10.39
C ARG A 326 24.74 10.27 8.98
N ASN A 327 24.43 9.11 8.39
CA ASN A 327 24.84 8.76 7.03
C ASN A 327 23.93 9.32 5.95
N ILE A 328 22.75 9.83 6.32
CA ILE A 328 21.83 10.53 5.40
C ILE A 328 22.41 11.93 5.15
N LYS A 329 23.23 12.06 4.11
CA LYS A 329 24.01 13.27 3.76
C LYS A 329 24.11 13.48 2.26
#